data_AF-J3NRS3-F1
#
_entry.id   AF-J3NRS3-F1
#
_cell.length_a   1.000
_cell.length_b   1.000
_cell.length_c   1.000
_cell.angle_alpha   90.00
_cell.angle_beta   90.00
_cell.angle_gamma   90.00
#
_symmetry.space_group_name_H-M   'P 1'
#
loop_
_entity.id
_entity.type
_entity.pdbx_description
1 polymer ?
#
loop_
_entity_poly.entity_id
_entity_poly.type
_entity_poly.pdbx_seq_one_letter_code
_entity_poly.pdbx_strand_id
1 'polypeptide(L)'
;MVYQRRVWTTLLFSVAAFFPFIIIWNTFLDIGGALPELFRGSLADDLDDAKFVELAAAVEFPTPIDYAPIREVCTRGGPSHFRPGLLFSCEGEHGGIGMVRNQILKCIRYAMHGGGALVVPSMAKRNPGDVTDIETANDVPLEYLFDRQAFVRHLTAACPEMRLFDRAGDFPSYSQLAGNGRPLQLVGDEFERGRPEGAPLQHPREWRRRFDEWLGGQPGVQQQQQQPPSADRPVHVEIGQSFLEYPVQDDGPAFAREFGKLLPFRPDARELAARVLLALRRRCGLRSIDPTRPVSPGAFFGAHLRLERDAVWAWSPDEWRFGRARDQFEEQARYAARTGLGVVYVASGNETVVDMLAGFMGARRGLGGGHGRSEDGAVETRRRRRSRIQARSGGGDGNVTVVTKLDLLQGDDLALLQSLTFDQQALVDFLVMFKASAFMGVAHSSFSWNVALRRHEMSAYAGIANEGSDLLRDEYSIIMGAKRDYPRIDPFASAMWP
;
A
#
# COMPACT_ATOMS: atom_id res chain seq x y z
N MET A 1 47.92 40.97 -52.40
CA MET A 1 48.08 42.35 -51.89
C MET A 1 47.78 42.32 -50.41
N VAL A 2 48.77 42.08 -49.54
CA VAL A 2 49.73 43.02 -48.92
C VAL A 2 49.07 44.03 -47.96
N TYR A 3 49.40 43.85 -46.66
CA TYR A 3 49.58 44.86 -45.58
C TYR A 3 48.32 45.32 -44.80
N GLN A 4 48.30 45.51 -43.47
CA GLN A 4 49.34 45.62 -42.44
C GLN A 4 48.80 45.30 -41.04
N ARG A 5 49.72 44.88 -40.15
CA ARG A 5 49.60 44.84 -38.68
C ARG A 5 49.49 46.25 -38.08
N ARG A 6 48.86 46.39 -36.91
CA ARG A 6 49.41 47.21 -35.81
C ARG A 6 48.96 46.74 -34.43
N VAL A 7 49.84 47.03 -33.49
CA VAL A 7 50.11 46.43 -32.19
C VAL A 7 49.69 47.42 -31.09
N TRP A 8 49.06 46.90 -30.02
CA TRP A 8 49.08 47.28 -28.60
C TRP A 8 48.94 48.76 -28.18
N THR A 9 47.93 49.02 -27.33
CA THR A 9 48.10 49.84 -26.11
C THR A 9 47.07 49.44 -25.05
N THR A 10 47.62 49.13 -23.88
CA THR A 10 47.00 48.87 -22.58
C THR A 10 46.24 50.10 -22.06
N LEU A 11 45.07 49.90 -21.46
CA LEU A 11 44.58 50.78 -20.39
C LEU A 11 43.59 50.02 -19.49
N LEU A 12 44.09 49.73 -18.29
CA LEU A 12 43.34 49.27 -17.12
C LEU A 12 42.29 50.33 -16.77
N PHE A 13 41.02 49.94 -16.68
CA PHE A 13 40.07 50.57 -15.76
C PHE A 13 39.19 49.50 -15.13
N SER A 14 39.33 49.42 -13.81
CA SER A 14 38.59 48.61 -12.87
C SER A 14 37.09 48.91 -12.93
N VAL A 15 36.28 47.88 -13.17
CA VAL A 15 34.89 47.83 -12.69
C VAL A 15 34.69 46.48 -12.02
N ALA A 16 35.32 46.34 -10.86
CA ALA A 16 34.94 45.37 -9.85
C ALA A 16 33.78 45.99 -9.05
N ALA A 17 32.55 45.62 -9.39
CA ALA A 17 31.38 45.66 -8.50
C ALA A 17 30.11 45.36 -9.31
N PHE A 18 29.85 44.11 -9.73
CA PHE A 18 28.49 43.63 -10.05
C PHE A 18 28.42 42.10 -10.26
N PHE A 19 29.22 41.33 -9.53
CA PHE A 19 29.13 39.85 -9.51
C PHE A 19 29.42 39.34 -8.09
N PRO A 20 28.44 39.43 -7.17
CA PRO A 20 28.20 38.27 -6.30
C PRO A 20 26.72 38.04 -5.95
N PHE A 21 25.76 38.47 -6.78
CA PHE A 21 24.31 38.28 -6.48
C PHE A 21 23.62 37.14 -7.23
N ILE A 22 24.29 36.46 -8.16
CA ILE A 22 23.70 35.33 -8.94
C ILE A 22 24.16 33.95 -8.43
N ILE A 23 25.15 33.88 -7.54
CA ILE A 23 25.63 32.59 -6.99
C ILE A 23 24.96 32.24 -5.64
N ILE A 24 24.31 33.20 -4.97
CA ILE A 24 23.64 32.96 -3.67
C ILE A 24 22.17 32.53 -3.84
N TRP A 25 21.57 32.68 -5.03
CA TRP A 25 20.18 32.25 -5.25
C TRP A 25 20.05 30.76 -5.65
N ASN A 26 21.12 30.14 -6.17
CA ASN A 26 21.10 28.73 -6.61
C ASN A 26 21.69 27.74 -5.61
N THR A 27 22.13 28.18 -4.43
CA THR A 27 22.64 27.29 -3.36
C THR A 27 21.72 27.16 -2.16
N PHE A 28 20.55 27.82 -2.18
CA PHE A 28 19.55 27.76 -1.09
C PHE A 28 18.32 26.91 -1.40
N LEU A 29 18.24 26.29 -2.59
CA LEU A 29 17.17 25.37 -2.97
C LEU A 29 17.61 23.90 -3.08
N ASP A 30 18.80 23.55 -2.56
CA ASP A 30 19.30 22.17 -2.57
C ASP A 30 19.90 21.74 -1.22
N ILE A 31 19.37 22.30 -0.12
CA ILE A 31 19.60 21.81 1.26
C ILE A 31 18.36 21.02 1.70
N GLY A 32 18.03 20.00 0.91
CA GLY A 32 16.98 19.03 1.19
C GLY A 32 17.51 17.60 1.27
N GLY A 33 18.79 17.39 1.60
CA GLY A 33 19.39 16.08 1.37
C GLY A 33 20.70 15.70 2.06
N ALA A 34 21.20 16.43 3.06
CA ALA A 34 22.41 16.00 3.78
C ALA A 34 22.56 16.64 5.16
N LEU A 35 21.70 16.26 6.11
CA LEU A 35 22.08 16.37 7.52
C LEU A 35 22.81 15.09 7.92
N PRO A 36 24.00 15.17 8.56
CA PRO A 36 24.64 14.02 9.17
C PRO A 36 23.66 13.32 10.13
N GLU A 37 23.62 11.99 10.17
CA GLU A 37 22.67 11.22 11.02
C GLU A 37 22.69 11.69 12.49
N LEU A 38 23.84 12.19 12.97
CA LEU A 38 24.01 12.73 14.33
C LEU A 38 23.10 13.94 14.64
N PHE A 39 22.82 14.81 13.66
CA PHE A 39 21.98 16.00 13.86
C PHE A 39 20.48 15.71 13.65
N ARG A 40 20.14 14.67 12.89
CA ARG A 40 18.75 14.34 12.56
C ARG A 40 18.04 13.60 13.71
N GLY A 41 18.78 12.78 14.47
CA GLY A 41 18.28 12.19 15.73
C GLY A 41 17.94 13.23 16.81
N SER A 42 18.67 14.36 16.83
CA SER A 42 18.41 15.51 17.73
C SER A 42 17.16 16.29 17.32
N LEU A 43 16.90 16.47 16.02
CA LEU A 43 15.75 17.23 15.53
C LEU A 43 14.42 16.60 15.93
N ALA A 44 14.31 15.27 15.95
CA ALA A 44 13.08 14.58 16.31
C ALA A 44 12.72 14.70 17.81
N ASP A 45 13.68 14.98 18.69
CA ASP A 45 13.44 15.21 20.12
C ASP A 45 12.92 16.63 20.41
N ASP A 46 13.13 17.59 19.49
CA ASP A 46 12.71 19.00 19.63
C ASP A 46 11.40 19.34 18.86
N LEU A 47 10.84 18.38 18.10
CA LEU A 47 9.57 18.59 17.39
C LEU A 47 8.40 18.61 18.37
N ASP A 48 7.50 19.58 18.20
CA ASP A 48 6.18 19.48 18.83
C ASP A 48 5.36 18.32 18.22
N ASP A 49 4.33 17.90 18.95
CA ASP A 49 3.50 16.76 18.56
C ASP A 49 2.78 16.95 17.24
N ALA A 50 2.32 18.17 16.98
CA ALA A 50 1.59 18.47 15.76
C ALA A 50 2.52 18.30 14.55
N LYS A 51 3.76 18.79 14.66
CA LYS A 51 4.75 18.69 13.59
C LYS A 51 5.23 17.25 13.39
N PHE A 52 5.40 16.49 14.47
CA PHE A 52 5.69 15.06 14.37
C PHE A 52 4.58 14.32 13.60
N VAL A 53 3.32 14.56 13.97
CA VAL A 53 2.16 13.90 13.34
C VAL A 53 2.05 14.28 11.86
N GLU A 54 2.19 15.57 11.53
CA GLU A 54 2.19 16.07 10.15
C GLU A 54 3.25 15.37 9.29
N LEU A 55 4.50 15.33 9.76
CA LEU A 55 5.61 14.72 9.04
C LEU A 55 5.42 13.20 8.88
N ALA A 56 5.01 12.51 9.94
CA ALA A 56 4.79 11.07 9.90
C ALA A 56 3.62 10.68 8.98
N ALA A 57 2.53 11.46 8.97
CA ALA A 57 1.36 11.23 8.11
C ALA A 57 1.64 11.50 6.62
N ALA A 58 2.68 12.29 6.31
CA ALA A 58 3.11 12.56 4.94
C ALA A 58 3.94 11.40 4.32
N VAL A 59 4.54 10.53 5.14
CA VAL A 59 5.42 9.45 4.66
C VAL A 59 4.68 8.11 4.61
N GLU A 60 3.90 7.89 3.55
CA GLU A 60 3.20 6.63 3.29
C GLU A 60 4.03 5.63 2.45
N PHE A 61 4.95 6.14 1.62
CA PHE A 61 5.78 5.37 0.68
C PHE A 61 7.27 5.62 0.93
N PRO A 62 8.17 4.74 0.45
CA PRO A 62 9.62 4.93 0.59
C PRO A 62 10.15 6.23 -0.02
N THR A 63 9.58 6.61 -1.16
CA THR A 63 9.93 7.82 -1.90
C THR A 63 8.67 8.50 -2.41
N PRO A 64 8.70 9.83 -2.64
CA PRO A 64 7.65 10.52 -3.40
C PRO A 64 7.40 9.85 -4.74
N ILE A 65 6.19 9.99 -5.26
CA ILE A 65 5.83 9.41 -6.56
C ILE A 65 6.64 10.05 -7.69
N ASP A 66 7.25 9.21 -8.52
CA ASP A 66 7.79 9.59 -9.82
C ASP A 66 6.76 9.27 -10.90
N TYR A 67 6.30 10.31 -11.60
CA TYR A 67 5.30 10.18 -12.65
C TYR A 67 5.86 9.64 -13.97
N ALA A 68 7.18 9.70 -14.18
CA ALA A 68 7.78 9.39 -15.48
C ALA A 68 7.52 7.93 -15.94
N PRO A 69 7.70 6.90 -15.10
CA PRO A 69 7.43 5.51 -15.51
C PRO A 69 5.97 5.27 -15.87
N ILE A 70 5.04 5.88 -15.12
CA ILE A 70 3.60 5.77 -15.38
C ILE A 70 3.24 6.47 -16.71
N ARG A 71 3.84 7.64 -16.96
CA ARG A 71 3.65 8.39 -18.20
C ARG A 71 4.15 7.63 -19.43
N GLU A 72 5.27 6.91 -19.30
CA GLU A 72 5.79 6.07 -20.37
C GLU A 72 4.79 4.98 -20.77
N VAL A 73 4.20 4.27 -19.79
CA VAL A 73 3.17 3.26 -20.06
C VAL A 73 1.89 3.89 -20.62
N CYS A 74 1.46 5.02 -20.07
CA CYS A 74 0.29 5.76 -20.53
C CYS A 74 0.40 6.19 -22.01
N THR A 75 1.59 6.58 -22.47
CA THR A 75 1.82 7.11 -23.82
C THR A 75 2.33 6.07 -24.83
N ARG A 76 2.50 4.80 -24.40
CA ARG A 76 3.11 3.73 -25.19
C ARG A 76 2.39 3.47 -26.53
N GLY A 77 1.09 3.73 -26.63
CA GLY A 77 0.32 3.58 -27.87
C GLY A 77 0.39 4.78 -28.84
N GLY A 78 1.15 5.82 -28.52
CA GLY A 78 1.27 7.04 -29.32
C GLY A 78 0.10 8.02 -29.19
N PRO A 79 0.08 9.13 -29.96
CA PRO A 79 -0.85 10.25 -29.79
C PRO A 79 -2.34 9.92 -29.98
N SER A 80 -2.66 8.76 -30.55
CA SER A 80 -4.03 8.30 -30.80
C SER A 80 -4.41 7.11 -29.91
N HIS A 81 -3.64 6.84 -28.86
CA HIS A 81 -3.86 5.72 -27.95
C HIS A 81 -5.20 5.82 -27.23
N PHE A 82 -5.54 7.03 -26.76
CA PHE A 82 -6.79 7.32 -26.05
C PHE A 82 -7.93 7.64 -27.01
N ARG A 83 -9.04 6.91 -26.85
CA ARG A 83 -10.24 7.03 -27.69
C ARG A 83 -11.29 7.91 -27.01
N PRO A 84 -11.73 9.01 -27.63
CA PRO A 84 -12.69 9.94 -27.02
C PRO A 84 -14.04 9.32 -26.64
N GLY A 85 -14.42 8.20 -27.26
CA GLY A 85 -15.67 7.49 -26.99
C GLY A 85 -15.53 6.25 -26.12
N LEU A 86 -14.37 5.96 -25.54
CA LEU A 86 -14.20 4.78 -24.70
C LEU A 86 -14.13 5.18 -23.23
N LEU A 87 -15.02 4.62 -22.42
CA LEU A 87 -15.08 4.79 -20.97
C LEU A 87 -14.86 3.45 -20.27
N PHE A 88 -14.13 3.47 -19.17
CA PHE A 88 -14.00 2.37 -18.23
C PHE A 88 -14.59 2.73 -16.86
N SER A 89 -15.16 1.75 -16.18
CA SER A 89 -15.48 1.81 -14.76
C SER A 89 -15.03 0.53 -14.05
N CYS A 90 -15.01 0.59 -12.72
CA CYS A 90 -14.89 -0.55 -11.84
C CYS A 90 -15.67 -0.22 -10.56
N GLU A 91 -16.83 -0.84 -10.43
CA GLU A 91 -17.69 -0.82 -9.26
C GLU A 91 -17.68 -2.19 -8.58
N GLY A 92 -18.07 -2.27 -7.31
CA GLY A 92 -18.24 -3.57 -6.63
C GLY A 92 -16.96 -4.32 -6.25
N GLU A 93 -15.80 -3.66 -6.31
CA GLU A 93 -14.53 -4.23 -5.84
C GLU A 93 -14.59 -4.54 -4.35
N HIS A 94 -14.19 -5.73 -3.94
CA HIS A 94 -14.47 -6.24 -2.60
C HIS A 94 -13.41 -7.19 -2.03
N GLY A 95 -13.54 -7.47 -0.73
CA GLY A 95 -12.60 -8.25 0.06
C GLY A 95 -11.84 -7.40 1.08
N GLY A 96 -10.69 -7.88 1.53
CA GLY A 96 -9.82 -7.10 2.43
C GLY A 96 -9.12 -5.94 1.71
N ILE A 97 -8.56 -4.99 2.47
CA ILE A 97 -7.84 -3.81 1.92
C ILE A 97 -6.86 -4.19 0.81
N GLY A 98 -6.08 -5.26 1.02
CA GLY A 98 -5.07 -5.68 0.06
C GLY A 98 -5.64 -6.17 -1.27
N MET A 99 -6.86 -6.72 -1.25
CA MET A 99 -7.63 -7.13 -2.43
C MET A 99 -8.18 -5.90 -3.14
N VAL A 100 -8.98 -5.09 -2.44
CA VAL A 100 -9.66 -3.92 -3.01
C VAL A 100 -8.67 -2.94 -3.62
N ARG A 101 -7.57 -2.63 -2.90
CA ARG A 101 -6.50 -1.76 -3.42
C ARG A 101 -5.95 -2.27 -4.75
N ASN A 102 -5.68 -3.56 -4.82
CA ASN A 102 -5.10 -4.14 -6.01
C ASN A 102 -6.13 -4.24 -7.13
N GLN A 103 -7.37 -4.60 -6.86
CA GLN A 103 -8.42 -4.65 -7.87
C GLN A 103 -8.62 -3.29 -8.56
N ILE A 104 -8.70 -2.21 -7.77
CA ILE A 104 -8.77 -0.83 -8.28
C ILE A 104 -7.55 -0.51 -9.17
N LEU A 105 -6.33 -0.85 -8.72
CA LEU A 105 -5.12 -0.63 -9.53
C LEU A 105 -5.14 -1.43 -10.85
N LYS A 106 -5.68 -2.66 -10.87
CA LYS A 106 -5.83 -3.44 -12.11
C LYS A 106 -6.82 -2.77 -13.05
N CYS A 107 -7.98 -2.35 -12.54
CA CYS A 107 -8.94 -1.58 -13.33
C CYS A 107 -8.29 -0.35 -13.98
N ILE A 108 -7.55 0.45 -13.21
CA ILE A 108 -6.81 1.62 -13.72
C ILE A 108 -5.82 1.19 -14.80
N ARG A 109 -5.08 0.09 -14.58
CA ARG A 109 -4.08 -0.42 -15.54
C ARG A 109 -4.72 -0.90 -16.84
N TYR A 110 -5.87 -1.57 -16.79
CA TYR A 110 -6.62 -2.01 -17.98
C TYR A 110 -7.27 -0.85 -18.71
N ALA A 111 -7.83 0.14 -18.00
CA ALA A 111 -8.35 1.37 -18.61
C ALA A 111 -7.25 2.14 -19.36
N MET A 112 -6.07 2.25 -18.74
CA MET A 112 -4.87 2.82 -19.36
C MET A 112 -4.40 1.98 -20.56
N HIS A 113 -4.44 0.65 -20.48
CA HIS A 113 -4.07 -0.24 -21.57
C HIS A 113 -5.03 -0.11 -22.76
N GLY A 114 -6.33 -0.07 -22.47
CA GLY A 114 -7.42 0.11 -23.41
C GLY A 114 -7.49 1.52 -23.98
N GLY A 115 -6.80 2.51 -23.40
CA GLY A 115 -6.82 3.88 -23.88
C GLY A 115 -8.23 4.47 -23.81
N GLY A 116 -8.90 4.34 -22.68
CA GLY A 116 -10.20 4.97 -22.42
C GLY A 116 -10.13 5.95 -21.27
N ALA A 117 -11.18 6.76 -21.12
CA ALA A 117 -11.43 7.51 -19.90
C ALA A 117 -11.77 6.55 -18.75
N LEU A 118 -11.73 7.04 -17.51
CA LEU A 118 -12.02 6.25 -16.31
C LEU A 118 -13.03 6.98 -15.41
N VAL A 119 -14.07 6.28 -14.97
CA VAL A 119 -14.89 6.71 -13.83
C VAL A 119 -14.08 6.50 -12.54
N VAL A 120 -14.05 7.49 -11.65
CA VAL A 120 -13.38 7.37 -10.35
C VAL A 120 -13.90 6.09 -9.66
N PRO A 121 -13.03 5.11 -9.37
CA PRO A 121 -13.46 3.79 -8.90
C PRO A 121 -14.25 3.83 -7.58
N SER A 122 -15.09 2.83 -7.38
CA SER A 122 -15.80 2.58 -6.12
C SER A 122 -15.54 1.16 -5.62
N MET A 123 -16.19 0.77 -4.52
CA MET A 123 -15.94 -0.51 -3.86
C MET A 123 -17.17 -0.98 -3.07
N ALA A 124 -17.35 -2.29 -2.93
CA ALA A 124 -18.37 -2.83 -2.04
C ALA A 124 -17.93 -2.78 -0.58
N LYS A 125 -18.81 -2.26 0.28
CA LYS A 125 -18.59 -2.23 1.72
C LYS A 125 -18.92 -3.59 2.33
N ARG A 126 -17.93 -4.23 2.95
CA ARG A 126 -18.12 -5.43 3.77
C ARG A 126 -19.26 -5.27 4.78
N ASN A 127 -19.99 -6.36 5.03
CA ASN A 127 -21.05 -6.38 6.04
C ASN A 127 -20.50 -6.10 7.45
N PRO A 128 -21.01 -5.07 8.16
CA PRO A 128 -20.50 -4.71 9.48
C PRO A 128 -20.89 -5.72 10.58
N GLY A 129 -21.97 -6.50 10.39
CA GLY A 129 -22.43 -7.52 11.34
C GLY A 129 -21.78 -8.88 11.12
N ASP A 130 -21.23 -9.12 9.93
CA ASP A 130 -20.55 -10.35 9.59
C ASP A 130 -19.33 -10.10 8.71
N VAL A 131 -18.14 -10.13 9.31
CA VAL A 131 -16.90 -9.87 8.58
C VAL A 131 -16.54 -10.95 7.55
N THR A 132 -17.25 -12.09 7.52
CA THR A 132 -17.08 -13.11 6.46
C THR A 132 -17.83 -12.75 5.19
N ASP A 133 -18.84 -11.88 5.28
CA ASP A 133 -19.65 -11.43 4.15
C ASP A 133 -19.03 -10.18 3.51
N ILE A 134 -18.27 -10.44 2.44
CA ILE A 134 -17.52 -9.43 1.67
C ILE A 134 -18.22 -9.05 0.36
N GLU A 135 -19.19 -9.84 -0.11
CA GLU A 135 -19.89 -9.64 -1.38
C GLU A 135 -21.23 -8.93 -1.15
N THR A 136 -21.16 -7.64 -0.84
CA THR A 136 -22.38 -6.85 -0.59
C THR A 136 -22.76 -5.99 -1.79
N ALA A 137 -24.04 -5.66 -1.92
CA ALA A 137 -24.52 -4.70 -2.91
C ALA A 137 -24.33 -3.23 -2.46
N ASN A 138 -23.67 -2.99 -1.32
CA ASN A 138 -23.54 -1.66 -0.74
C ASN A 138 -22.26 -0.99 -1.23
N ASP A 139 -22.36 -0.31 -2.36
CA ASP A 139 -21.24 0.40 -2.97
C ASP A 139 -20.93 1.71 -2.23
N VAL A 140 -19.65 1.97 -1.99
CA VAL A 140 -19.14 3.16 -1.32
C VAL A 140 -18.06 3.83 -2.17
N PRO A 141 -17.93 5.17 -2.11
CA PRO A 141 -17.01 5.89 -2.97
C PRO A 141 -15.55 5.67 -2.55
N LEU A 142 -14.62 6.02 -3.45
CA LEU A 142 -13.17 5.84 -3.26
C LEU A 142 -12.63 6.34 -1.91
N GLU A 143 -13.15 7.49 -1.44
CA GLU A 143 -12.79 8.10 -0.16
C GLU A 143 -13.11 7.25 1.08
N TYR A 144 -13.82 6.12 0.92
CA TYR A 144 -14.08 5.19 2.00
C TYR A 144 -12.78 4.57 2.57
N LEU A 145 -11.79 4.22 1.73
CA LEU A 145 -10.46 3.74 2.18
C LEU A 145 -9.28 4.59 1.66
N PHE A 146 -9.44 5.36 0.58
CA PHE A 146 -8.34 6.03 -0.11
C PHE A 146 -8.48 7.55 -0.09
N ASP A 147 -7.40 8.28 -0.40
CA ASP A 147 -7.46 9.72 -0.60
C ASP A 147 -7.83 10.02 -2.06
N ARG A 148 -9.12 10.23 -2.32
CA ARG A 148 -9.65 10.53 -3.66
C ARG A 148 -8.98 11.75 -4.29
N GLN A 149 -8.72 12.80 -3.51
CA GLN A 149 -8.13 14.01 -4.06
C GLN A 149 -6.69 13.75 -4.50
N ALA A 150 -5.92 13.00 -3.70
CA ALA A 150 -4.58 12.58 -4.09
C ALA A 150 -4.59 11.67 -5.30
N PHE A 151 -5.51 10.70 -5.36
CA PHE A 151 -5.68 9.83 -6.52
C PHE A 151 -5.89 10.63 -7.81
N VAL A 152 -6.87 11.54 -7.83
CA VAL A 152 -7.16 12.38 -9.01
C VAL A 152 -5.95 13.20 -9.40
N ARG A 153 -5.27 13.85 -8.44
CA ARG A 153 -4.05 14.64 -8.70
C ARG A 153 -2.94 13.79 -9.30
N HIS A 154 -2.62 12.64 -8.69
CA HIS A 154 -1.52 11.78 -9.12
C HIS A 154 -1.78 11.18 -10.50
N LEU A 155 -2.99 10.69 -10.74
CA LEU A 155 -3.34 10.08 -12.02
C LEU A 155 -3.39 11.10 -13.15
N THR A 156 -3.95 12.28 -12.91
CA THR A 156 -3.95 13.38 -13.91
C THR A 156 -2.53 13.85 -14.22
N ALA A 157 -1.64 13.91 -13.23
CA ALA A 157 -0.23 14.26 -13.44
C ALA A 157 0.53 13.16 -14.18
N ALA A 158 0.25 11.89 -13.88
CA ALA A 158 0.93 10.74 -14.45
C ALA A 158 0.47 10.43 -15.89
N CYS A 159 -0.83 10.52 -16.14
CA CYS A 159 -1.47 10.16 -17.41
C CYS A 159 -2.52 11.20 -17.83
N PRO A 160 -2.11 12.39 -18.30
CA PRO A 160 -3.03 13.50 -18.59
C PRO A 160 -4.06 13.23 -19.68
N GLU A 161 -3.78 12.30 -20.59
CA GLU A 161 -4.70 11.90 -21.66
C GLU A 161 -5.87 11.02 -21.15
N MET A 162 -5.69 10.37 -20.00
CA MET A 162 -6.75 9.60 -19.36
C MET A 162 -7.68 10.50 -18.56
N ARG A 163 -8.80 10.87 -19.19
CA ARG A 163 -9.81 11.72 -18.56
C ARG A 163 -10.53 10.98 -17.43
N LEU A 164 -10.73 11.66 -16.31
CA LEU A 164 -11.49 11.16 -15.17
C LEU A 164 -12.90 11.76 -15.12
N PHE A 165 -13.86 10.94 -14.70
CA PHE A 165 -15.25 11.33 -14.49
C PHE A 165 -15.72 10.89 -13.12
N ASP A 166 -16.53 11.72 -12.45
CA ASP A 166 -17.09 11.34 -11.15
C ASP A 166 -18.19 10.28 -11.28
N ARG A 167 -18.92 10.29 -12.41
CA ARG A 167 -19.97 9.32 -12.72
C ARG A 167 -19.94 9.00 -14.21
N ALA A 168 -20.34 7.77 -14.56
CA ALA A 168 -20.42 7.36 -15.97
C ALA A 168 -21.35 8.26 -16.80
N GLY A 169 -22.45 8.72 -16.21
CA GLY A 169 -23.41 9.61 -16.87
C GLY A 169 -22.88 11.01 -17.24
N ASP A 170 -21.74 11.42 -16.69
CA ASP A 170 -21.09 12.69 -17.03
C ASP A 170 -20.22 12.56 -18.31
N PHE A 171 -20.09 11.35 -18.85
CA PHE A 171 -19.36 11.09 -20.10
C PHE A 171 -20.10 11.65 -21.32
N PRO A 172 -19.40 12.22 -22.32
CA PRO A 172 -20.03 12.78 -23.50
C PRO A 172 -20.97 11.78 -24.21
N SER A 173 -22.16 12.26 -24.54
CA SER A 173 -23.19 11.49 -25.25
C SER A 173 -23.59 10.17 -24.57
N TYR A 174 -23.41 10.02 -23.25
CA TYR A 174 -23.61 8.73 -22.55
C TYR A 174 -25.02 8.12 -22.75
N SER A 175 -26.04 8.93 -23.02
CA SER A 175 -27.39 8.44 -23.37
C SER A 175 -27.45 7.66 -24.70
N GLN A 176 -26.40 7.73 -25.52
CA GLN A 176 -26.26 7.08 -26.83
C GLN A 176 -25.34 5.84 -26.76
N LEU A 177 -25.15 5.29 -25.55
CA LEU A 177 -24.26 4.16 -25.31
C LEU A 177 -24.54 2.97 -26.23
N ALA A 178 -23.48 2.46 -26.85
CA ALA A 178 -23.52 1.19 -27.59
C ALA A 178 -23.97 0.03 -26.68
N GLY A 179 -24.37 -1.10 -27.26
CA GLY A 179 -24.70 -2.30 -26.48
C GLY A 179 -26.07 -2.22 -25.79
N ASN A 180 -27.08 -1.65 -26.46
CA ASN A 180 -28.44 -1.46 -25.95
C ASN A 180 -28.50 -0.59 -24.68
N GLY A 181 -27.61 0.41 -24.56
CA GLY A 181 -27.61 1.33 -23.43
C GLY A 181 -27.01 0.76 -22.14
N ARG A 182 -26.23 -0.34 -22.21
CA ARG A 182 -25.62 -0.99 -21.04
C ARG A 182 -24.09 -1.10 -21.14
N PRO A 183 -23.36 -1.04 -20.01
CA PRO A 183 -21.94 -1.33 -19.99
C PRO A 183 -21.64 -2.76 -20.46
N LEU A 184 -20.52 -2.91 -21.15
CA LEU A 184 -19.96 -4.21 -21.53
C LEU A 184 -19.11 -4.72 -20.37
N GLN A 185 -19.45 -5.90 -19.86
CA GLN A 185 -18.69 -6.53 -18.79
C GLN A 185 -17.39 -7.12 -19.34
N LEU A 186 -16.28 -6.86 -18.66
CA LEU A 186 -14.97 -7.42 -18.99
C LEU A 186 -14.27 -7.90 -17.72
N VAL A 187 -13.74 -9.12 -17.71
CA VAL A 187 -12.77 -9.53 -16.68
C VAL A 187 -11.38 -9.46 -17.29
N GLY A 188 -10.41 -8.90 -16.56
CA GLY A 188 -9.11 -8.52 -17.10
C GLY A 188 -8.36 -9.62 -17.86
N ASP A 189 -8.65 -10.89 -17.59
CA ASP A 189 -7.94 -12.04 -18.13
C ASP A 189 -8.72 -12.94 -19.09
N GLU A 190 -9.92 -12.51 -19.51
CA GLU A 190 -10.83 -13.34 -20.30
C GLU A 190 -10.27 -13.73 -21.69
N PHE A 191 -9.26 -13.00 -22.16
CA PHE A 191 -8.63 -13.20 -23.46
C PHE A 191 -7.60 -14.35 -23.49
N GLU A 192 -7.25 -14.95 -22.35
CA GLU A 192 -6.34 -16.10 -22.25
C GLU A 192 -7.09 -17.35 -21.76
N ARG A 193 -7.95 -17.90 -22.64
CA ARG A 193 -8.72 -19.12 -22.36
C ARG A 193 -7.82 -20.32 -22.07
N GLY A 194 -8.21 -21.13 -21.08
CA GLY A 194 -7.48 -22.36 -20.71
C GLY A 194 -6.28 -22.12 -19.78
N ARG A 195 -6.04 -20.88 -19.36
CA ARG A 195 -5.08 -20.56 -18.31
C ARG A 195 -5.55 -21.19 -16.97
N PRO A 196 -4.64 -21.75 -16.15
CA PRO A 196 -5.00 -22.21 -14.82
C PRO A 196 -5.61 -21.08 -13.99
N GLU A 197 -6.65 -21.41 -13.23
CA GLU A 197 -7.29 -20.47 -12.31
C GLU A 197 -6.27 -19.88 -11.35
N GLY A 198 -6.28 -18.56 -11.18
CA GLY A 198 -5.35 -17.84 -10.32
C GLY A 198 -3.91 -17.70 -10.85
N ALA A 199 -3.58 -18.23 -12.04
CA ALA A 199 -2.28 -17.99 -12.66
C ALA A 199 -2.24 -16.60 -13.34
N PRO A 200 -1.11 -15.87 -13.29
CA PRO A 200 -0.93 -14.63 -14.03
C PRO A 200 -1.01 -14.82 -15.55
N LEU A 201 -1.37 -13.75 -16.28
CA LEU A 201 -1.36 -13.69 -17.74
C LEU A 201 0.00 -14.07 -18.30
N GLN A 202 0.01 -14.91 -19.34
CA GLN A 202 1.23 -15.33 -20.03
C GLN A 202 1.64 -14.35 -21.12
N HIS A 203 0.68 -13.65 -21.72
CA HIS A 203 0.88 -12.73 -22.84
C HIS A 203 0.27 -11.34 -22.54
N PRO A 204 0.62 -10.69 -21.41
CA PRO A 204 0.03 -9.41 -20.99
C PRO A 204 0.15 -8.31 -22.06
N ARG A 205 1.22 -8.33 -22.87
CA ARG A 205 1.45 -7.36 -23.96
C ARG A 205 0.50 -7.52 -25.15
N GLU A 206 -0.10 -8.69 -25.32
CA GLU A 206 -1.10 -8.91 -26.37
C GLU A 206 -2.50 -8.41 -25.97
N TRP A 207 -2.69 -8.08 -24.70
CA TRP A 207 -4.00 -7.75 -24.14
C TRP A 207 -4.71 -6.65 -24.93
N ARG A 208 -4.01 -5.55 -25.29
CA ARG A 208 -4.65 -4.47 -26.06
C ARG A 208 -5.15 -4.92 -27.42
N ARG A 209 -4.35 -5.70 -28.16
CA ARG A 209 -4.77 -6.24 -29.46
C ARG A 209 -6.02 -7.10 -29.31
N ARG A 210 -6.03 -8.00 -28.32
CA ARG A 210 -7.16 -8.90 -28.04
C ARG A 210 -8.40 -8.13 -27.55
N PHE A 211 -8.20 -7.08 -26.76
CA PHE A 211 -9.26 -6.16 -26.33
C PHE A 211 -9.90 -5.45 -27.52
N ASP A 212 -9.11 -4.93 -28.47
CA ASP A 212 -9.65 -4.24 -29.64
C ASP A 212 -10.42 -5.20 -30.57
N GLU A 213 -9.92 -6.44 -30.73
CA GLU A 213 -10.64 -7.51 -31.45
C GLU A 213 -11.96 -7.88 -30.77
N TRP A 214 -11.94 -8.04 -29.44
CA TRP A 214 -13.14 -8.30 -28.64
C TRP A 214 -14.15 -7.15 -28.77
N LEU A 215 -13.70 -5.91 -28.62
CA LEU A 215 -14.54 -4.72 -28.68
C LEU A 215 -15.22 -4.58 -30.05
N GLY A 216 -14.47 -4.80 -31.14
CA GLY A 216 -15.02 -4.81 -32.50
C GLY A 216 -16.00 -5.96 -32.77
N GLY A 217 -15.89 -7.06 -32.02
CA GLY A 217 -16.79 -8.20 -32.05
C GLY A 217 -18.10 -8.00 -31.29
N GLN A 218 -18.23 -6.95 -30.46
CA GLN A 218 -19.42 -6.75 -29.64
C GLN A 218 -20.64 -6.37 -30.49
N PRO A 219 -21.83 -7.00 -30.30
CA PRO A 219 -23.00 -6.75 -31.14
C PRO A 219 -23.39 -5.27 -31.25
N GLY A 220 -23.31 -4.53 -30.13
CA GLY A 220 -23.60 -3.09 -30.11
C GLY A 220 -22.60 -2.23 -30.88
N VAL A 221 -21.35 -2.67 -31.00
CA VAL A 221 -20.30 -2.00 -31.78
C VAL A 221 -20.39 -2.41 -33.25
N GLN A 222 -20.73 -3.67 -33.53
CA GLN A 222 -20.97 -4.17 -34.90
C GLN A 222 -22.13 -3.46 -35.58
N GLN A 223 -23.23 -3.19 -34.86
CA GLN A 223 -24.35 -2.40 -35.35
C GLN A 223 -23.96 -0.97 -35.76
N GLN A 224 -22.85 -0.47 -35.21
CA GLN A 224 -22.26 0.82 -35.53
C GLN A 224 -21.23 0.73 -36.66
N GLN A 225 -21.42 -0.22 -37.58
CA GLN A 225 -20.56 -0.45 -38.76
C GLN A 225 -19.08 -0.66 -38.40
N GLN A 226 -18.79 -1.19 -37.20
CA GLN A 226 -17.42 -1.44 -36.71
C GLN A 226 -16.53 -0.18 -36.66
N GLN A 227 -17.13 1.00 -36.56
CA GLN A 227 -16.38 2.24 -36.40
C GLN A 227 -15.66 2.24 -35.03
N PRO A 228 -14.55 3.00 -34.86
CA PRO A 228 -13.84 3.14 -33.59
C PRO A 228 -14.53 4.12 -32.62
N PRO A 229 -14.65 3.82 -31.30
CA PRO A 229 -15.40 4.64 -30.36
C PRO A 229 -15.05 6.14 -30.44
N SER A 230 -16.08 6.98 -30.53
CA SER A 230 -15.98 8.44 -30.69
C SER A 230 -16.90 9.15 -29.70
N ALA A 231 -16.73 10.46 -29.53
CA ALA A 231 -17.46 11.23 -28.50
C ALA A 231 -18.99 11.25 -28.71
N ASP A 232 -19.46 11.03 -29.93
CA ASP A 232 -20.87 10.86 -30.33
C ASP A 232 -21.32 9.39 -30.30
N ARG A 233 -20.39 8.46 -30.02
CA ARG A 233 -20.66 7.03 -30.04
C ARG A 233 -19.93 6.32 -28.91
N PRO A 234 -20.39 6.55 -27.66
CA PRO A 234 -19.69 6.06 -26.50
C PRO A 234 -19.84 4.55 -26.35
N VAL A 235 -18.79 3.92 -25.86
CA VAL A 235 -18.77 2.55 -25.37
C VAL A 235 -18.24 2.59 -23.94
N HIS A 236 -18.93 1.87 -23.05
CA HIS A 236 -18.57 1.76 -21.65
C HIS A 236 -18.21 0.32 -21.37
N VAL A 237 -17.01 0.09 -20.86
CA VAL A 237 -16.51 -1.19 -20.41
C VAL A 237 -16.43 -1.18 -18.89
N GLU A 238 -17.21 -2.02 -18.24
CA GLU A 238 -17.17 -2.23 -16.80
C GLU A 238 -16.20 -3.37 -16.52
N ILE A 239 -15.08 -3.06 -15.84
CA ILE A 239 -14.11 -4.05 -15.42
C ILE A 239 -14.67 -4.76 -14.18
N GLY A 240 -14.95 -6.04 -14.31
CA GLY A 240 -15.29 -6.90 -13.18
C GLY A 240 -14.07 -7.24 -12.33
N GLN A 241 -14.31 -7.99 -11.25
CA GLN A 241 -13.31 -8.29 -10.23
C GLN A 241 -12.02 -8.89 -10.81
N SER A 242 -10.97 -8.08 -10.84
CA SER A 242 -9.65 -8.40 -11.40
C SER A 242 -8.61 -8.23 -10.32
N PHE A 243 -8.04 -9.30 -9.76
CA PHE A 243 -7.20 -9.23 -8.57
C PHE A 243 -5.70 -9.53 -8.80
N LEU A 244 -5.35 -10.72 -9.29
CA LEU A 244 -3.97 -11.24 -9.33
C LEU A 244 -3.53 -11.72 -10.71
N GLU A 245 -4.35 -11.49 -11.72
CA GLU A 245 -4.15 -12.00 -13.06
C GLU A 245 -3.10 -11.18 -13.83
N TYR A 246 -2.95 -9.88 -13.58
CA TYR A 246 -1.93 -9.07 -14.26
C TYR A 246 -0.52 -9.24 -13.63
N PRO A 247 0.49 -9.69 -14.39
CA PRO A 247 1.87 -9.79 -13.91
C PRO A 247 2.55 -8.42 -13.87
N VAL A 248 2.59 -7.76 -12.71
CA VAL A 248 3.00 -6.35 -12.58
C VAL A 248 4.43 -6.05 -13.04
N GLN A 249 5.28 -7.08 -13.06
CA GLN A 249 6.68 -6.97 -13.50
C GLN A 249 6.82 -6.83 -15.02
N ASP A 250 5.80 -7.17 -15.82
CA ASP A 250 5.87 -7.05 -17.30
C ASP A 250 5.99 -5.58 -17.76
N ASP A 251 5.46 -4.65 -16.96
CA ASP A 251 5.59 -3.20 -17.18
C ASP A 251 6.97 -2.66 -16.79
N GLY A 252 7.81 -3.48 -16.17
CA GLY A 252 9.15 -3.14 -15.72
C GLY A 252 9.21 -2.62 -14.28
N PRO A 253 10.38 -2.69 -13.63
CA PRO A 253 10.55 -2.39 -12.21
C PRO A 253 10.28 -0.93 -11.86
N ALA A 254 10.56 0.01 -12.78
CA ALA A 254 10.30 1.43 -12.55
C ALA A 254 8.80 1.71 -12.45
N PHE A 255 7.99 1.14 -13.36
CA PHE A 255 6.53 1.28 -13.30
C PHE A 255 5.95 0.57 -12.07
N ALA A 256 6.41 -0.66 -11.80
CA ALA A 256 5.90 -1.46 -10.70
C ALA A 256 6.06 -0.78 -9.32
N ARG A 257 7.13 -0.01 -9.10
CA ARG A 257 7.36 0.74 -7.86
C ARG A 257 6.48 1.99 -7.72
N GLU A 258 6.14 2.63 -8.83
CA GLU A 258 5.44 3.92 -8.80
C GLU A 258 3.91 3.79 -8.90
N PHE A 259 3.41 2.79 -9.62
CA PHE A 259 1.99 2.71 -9.95
C PHE A 259 1.08 2.54 -8.72
N GLY A 260 1.53 1.79 -7.71
CA GLY A 260 0.81 1.64 -6.44
C GLY A 260 0.63 2.96 -5.67
N LYS A 261 1.50 3.96 -5.90
CA LYS A 261 1.47 5.27 -5.24
C LYS A 261 0.34 6.18 -5.74
N LEU A 262 -0.34 5.80 -6.84
CA LEU A 262 -1.55 6.48 -7.31
C LEU A 262 -2.70 6.39 -6.30
N LEU A 263 -2.70 5.38 -5.41
CA LEU A 263 -3.81 5.09 -4.52
C LEU A 263 -3.40 5.17 -3.02
N PRO A 264 -3.06 6.37 -2.53
CA PRO A 264 -2.72 6.58 -1.12
C PRO A 264 -3.95 6.39 -0.22
N PHE A 265 -3.72 5.98 1.02
CA PHE A 265 -4.80 5.80 1.99
C PHE A 265 -5.40 7.12 2.48
N ARG A 266 -6.65 7.05 2.96
CA ARG A 266 -7.40 8.18 3.50
C ARG A 266 -6.60 8.98 4.56
N PRO A 267 -6.67 10.34 4.55
CA PRO A 267 -5.79 11.18 5.37
C PRO A 267 -5.89 10.96 6.88
N ASP A 268 -7.10 10.73 7.41
CA ASP A 268 -7.34 10.50 8.83
C ASP A 268 -6.76 9.16 9.32
N ALA A 269 -6.71 8.12 8.49
CA ALA A 269 -6.00 6.88 8.82
C ALA A 269 -4.48 7.11 8.89
N ARG A 270 -3.92 7.96 8.00
CA ARG A 270 -2.51 8.38 8.05
C ARG A 270 -2.20 9.20 9.29
N GLU A 271 -3.09 10.10 9.68
CA GLU A 271 -2.97 10.87 10.92
C GLU A 271 -3.04 9.97 12.16
N LEU A 272 -3.99 9.04 12.21
CA LEU A 272 -4.08 8.06 13.31
C LEU A 272 -2.84 7.17 13.41
N ALA A 273 -2.32 6.69 12.28
CA ALA A 273 -1.07 5.92 12.26
C ALA A 273 0.11 6.75 12.79
N ALA A 274 0.22 8.02 12.39
CA ALA A 274 1.22 8.94 12.92
C ALA A 274 1.08 9.17 14.44
N ARG A 275 -0.15 9.25 14.96
CA ARG A 275 -0.42 9.33 16.41
C ARG A 275 -0.08 8.03 17.15
N VAL A 276 -0.26 6.87 16.52
CA VAL A 276 0.23 5.58 17.06
C VAL A 276 1.76 5.58 17.15
N LEU A 277 2.47 6.06 16.13
CA LEU A 277 3.94 6.18 16.14
C LEU A 277 4.42 7.15 17.23
N LEU A 278 3.73 8.27 17.40
CA LEU A 278 4.02 9.23 18.48
C LEU A 278 3.79 8.59 19.86
N ALA A 279 2.72 7.81 20.02
CA ALA A 279 2.45 7.07 21.25
C ALA A 279 3.51 6.00 21.53
N LEU A 280 3.98 5.27 20.51
CA LEU A 280 5.11 4.34 20.62
C LEU A 280 6.38 5.06 21.09
N ARG A 281 6.71 6.22 20.48
CA ARG A 281 7.87 7.04 20.86
C ARG A 281 7.81 7.43 22.34
N ARG A 282 6.66 7.92 22.81
CA ARG A 282 6.50 8.49 24.15
C ARG A 282 6.29 7.44 25.24
N ARG A 283 5.42 6.47 24.99
CA ARG A 283 4.96 5.53 26.03
C ARG A 283 5.82 4.28 26.10
N CYS A 284 6.42 3.89 24.98
CA CYS A 284 7.33 2.75 24.91
C CYS A 284 8.81 3.18 24.84
N GLY A 285 9.10 4.48 24.92
CA GLY A 285 10.46 5.01 24.95
C GLY A 285 11.22 4.88 23.63
N LEU A 286 10.53 4.68 22.50
CA LEU A 286 11.12 4.42 21.19
C LEU A 286 11.56 5.71 20.48
N ARG A 287 12.56 6.41 21.03
CA ARG A 287 13.06 7.69 20.49
C ARG A 287 13.66 7.60 19.07
N SER A 288 14.01 6.40 18.61
CA SER A 288 14.54 6.14 17.27
C SER A 288 13.50 6.25 16.15
N ILE A 289 12.21 6.41 16.47
CA ILE A 289 11.16 6.63 15.46
C ILE A 289 11.28 8.04 14.88
N ASP A 290 11.92 8.16 13.72
CA ASP A 290 12.00 9.39 12.93
C ASP A 290 10.74 9.55 12.06
N PRO A 291 9.94 10.63 12.23
CA PRO A 291 8.70 10.80 11.48
C PRO A 291 8.93 11.00 9.97
N THR A 292 10.14 11.37 9.56
CA THR A 292 10.49 11.60 8.15
C THR A 292 10.94 10.35 7.42
N ARG A 293 11.16 9.23 8.13
CA ARG A 293 11.65 7.98 7.54
C ARG A 293 10.52 6.98 7.25
N PRO A 294 10.64 6.18 6.17
CA PRO A 294 9.68 5.12 5.86
C PRO A 294 9.77 3.93 6.82
N VAL A 295 10.95 3.69 7.41
CA VAL A 295 11.22 2.62 8.38
C VAL A 295 11.86 3.24 9.63
N SER A 296 11.61 2.65 10.80
CA SER A 296 12.20 3.05 12.09
C SER A 296 13.21 2.00 12.58
N PRO A 297 14.49 2.06 12.15
CA PRO A 297 15.51 1.10 12.57
C PRO A 297 15.63 0.99 14.08
N GLY A 298 15.69 -0.24 14.60
CA GLY A 298 15.87 -0.52 16.02
C GLY A 298 14.68 -0.15 16.92
N ALA A 299 13.55 0.30 16.36
CA ALA A 299 12.41 0.77 17.15
C ALA A 299 11.50 -0.36 17.64
N PHE A 300 10.78 -1.03 16.74
CA PHE A 300 9.80 -2.07 17.11
C PHE A 300 9.63 -3.13 16.02
N PHE A 301 9.15 -4.30 16.44
CA PHE A 301 8.78 -5.40 15.56
C PHE A 301 7.27 -5.33 15.24
N GLY A 302 6.91 -5.34 13.96
CA GLY A 302 5.54 -5.45 13.48
C GLY A 302 5.14 -6.91 13.23
N ALA A 303 4.21 -7.44 14.02
CA ALA A 303 3.70 -8.80 13.91
C ALA A 303 2.25 -8.79 13.38
N HIS A 304 2.04 -9.33 12.18
CA HIS A 304 0.70 -9.50 11.62
C HIS A 304 0.17 -10.92 11.90
N LEU A 305 -1.00 -10.99 12.53
CA LEU A 305 -1.70 -12.23 12.84
C LEU A 305 -2.99 -12.31 12.03
N ARG A 306 -3.06 -13.24 11.09
CA ARG A 306 -4.26 -13.50 10.29
C ARG A 306 -5.00 -14.72 10.86
N LEU A 307 -5.70 -14.51 11.97
CA LEU A 307 -6.37 -15.53 12.78
C LEU A 307 -7.80 -15.13 13.16
N GLU A 308 -8.36 -14.17 12.42
CA GLU A 308 -9.76 -13.78 12.54
C GLU A 308 -10.69 -14.88 12.01
N ARG A 309 -11.99 -14.82 12.35
CA ARG A 309 -12.97 -15.84 11.97
C ARG A 309 -13.03 -16.07 10.45
N ASP A 310 -12.98 -14.99 9.67
CA ASP A 310 -12.96 -15.05 8.20
C ASP A 310 -11.70 -15.72 7.66
N ALA A 311 -10.54 -15.46 8.27
CA ALA A 311 -9.29 -16.14 7.90
C ALA A 311 -9.33 -17.63 8.18
N VAL A 312 -9.73 -18.00 9.41
CA VAL A 312 -9.75 -19.41 9.83
C VAL A 312 -10.76 -20.21 9.00
N TRP A 313 -11.86 -19.57 8.58
CA TRP A 313 -12.83 -20.18 7.67
C TRP A 313 -12.25 -20.36 6.25
N ALA A 314 -11.60 -19.34 5.69
CA ALA A 314 -11.02 -19.40 4.35
C ALA A 314 -9.77 -20.30 4.25
N TRP A 315 -8.98 -20.38 5.32
CA TRP A 315 -7.72 -21.13 5.41
C TRP A 315 -7.77 -22.04 6.64
N SER A 316 -8.51 -23.14 6.53
CA SER A 316 -8.73 -24.08 7.63
C SER A 316 -7.42 -24.52 8.28
N PRO A 317 -7.31 -24.53 9.62
CA PRO A 317 -6.12 -24.98 10.34
C PRO A 317 -5.76 -26.46 10.12
N ASP A 318 -6.68 -27.25 9.56
CA ASP A 318 -6.46 -28.66 9.22
C ASP A 318 -5.53 -28.81 8.02
N GLU A 319 -5.66 -27.94 7.02
CA GLU A 319 -4.88 -27.97 5.79
C GLU A 319 -3.78 -26.90 5.77
N TRP A 320 -4.07 -25.73 6.33
CA TRP A 320 -3.17 -24.58 6.34
C TRP A 320 -2.41 -24.54 7.65
N ARG A 321 -1.11 -24.87 7.61
CA ARG A 321 -0.25 -24.87 8.80
C ARG A 321 -0.37 -23.57 9.60
N PHE A 322 -0.25 -22.45 8.91
CA PHE A 322 -0.33 -21.14 9.53
C PHE A 322 -1.77 -20.63 9.71
N GLY A 323 -2.80 -21.43 9.45
CA GLY A 323 -4.15 -21.20 9.99
C GLY A 323 -4.23 -21.51 11.50
N ARG A 324 -3.24 -22.24 12.05
CA ARG A 324 -3.13 -22.53 13.47
C ARG A 324 -2.46 -21.39 14.23
N ALA A 325 -3.11 -20.94 15.30
CA ALA A 325 -2.57 -19.90 16.18
C ALA A 325 -1.19 -20.26 16.74
N ARG A 326 -0.99 -21.52 17.16
CA ARG A 326 0.29 -21.98 17.71
C ARG A 326 1.44 -21.82 16.73
N ASP A 327 1.26 -22.20 15.47
CA ASP A 327 2.31 -22.09 14.44
C ASP A 327 2.68 -20.62 14.18
N GLN A 328 1.68 -19.73 14.06
CA GLN A 328 1.96 -18.30 13.93
C GLN A 328 2.68 -17.75 15.18
N PHE A 329 2.22 -18.10 16.38
CA PHE A 329 2.83 -17.60 17.63
C PHE A 329 4.27 -18.08 17.80
N GLU A 330 4.58 -19.32 17.43
CA GLU A 330 5.93 -19.87 17.48
C GLU A 330 6.90 -19.11 16.58
N GLU A 331 6.52 -18.85 15.32
CA GLU A 331 7.35 -18.11 14.38
C GLU A 331 7.50 -16.63 14.76
N GLN A 332 6.41 -15.98 15.19
CA GLN A 332 6.44 -14.59 15.67
C GLN A 332 7.37 -14.46 16.90
N ALA A 333 7.28 -15.38 17.87
CA ALA A 333 8.14 -15.38 19.05
C ALA A 333 9.61 -15.66 18.71
N ARG A 334 9.88 -16.63 17.82
CA ARG A 334 11.24 -16.91 17.32
C ARG A 334 11.84 -15.69 16.65
N TYR A 335 11.08 -15.00 15.80
CA TYR A 335 11.58 -13.84 15.09
C TYR A 335 11.78 -12.64 16.01
N ALA A 336 10.83 -12.36 16.91
CA ALA A 336 11.00 -11.33 17.94
C ALA A 336 12.30 -11.54 18.73
N ALA A 337 12.59 -12.77 19.16
CA ALA A 337 13.84 -13.11 19.86
C ALA A 337 15.09 -12.87 18.99
N ARG A 338 15.06 -13.20 17.68
CA ARG A 338 16.18 -12.93 16.77
C ARG A 338 16.43 -11.44 16.54
N THR A 339 15.37 -10.63 16.48
CA THR A 339 15.51 -9.18 16.24
C THR A 339 16.07 -8.42 17.44
N GLY A 340 15.91 -8.96 18.66
CA GLY A 340 16.29 -8.27 19.90
C GLY A 340 15.41 -7.06 20.24
N LEU A 341 14.31 -6.83 19.50
CA LEU A 341 13.43 -5.68 19.68
C LEU A 341 12.53 -5.88 20.91
N GLY A 342 12.53 -4.90 21.82
CA GLY A 342 11.77 -4.96 23.08
C GLY A 342 10.27 -4.65 22.94
N VAL A 343 9.81 -4.15 21.79
CA VAL A 343 8.40 -3.80 21.56
C VAL A 343 7.90 -4.53 20.32
N VAL A 344 6.74 -5.19 20.46
CA VAL A 344 6.03 -5.88 19.39
C VAL A 344 4.68 -5.20 19.18
N TYR A 345 4.55 -4.50 18.06
CA TYR A 345 3.28 -3.97 17.60
C TYR A 345 2.53 -5.07 16.85
N VAL A 346 1.32 -5.40 17.30
CA VAL A 346 0.51 -6.46 16.69
C VAL A 346 -0.65 -5.87 15.90
N ALA A 347 -0.76 -6.25 14.63
CA ALA A 347 -2.00 -6.08 13.88
C ALA A 347 -2.77 -7.40 13.86
N SER A 348 -3.99 -7.33 14.34
CA SER A 348 -4.99 -8.38 14.24
C SER A 348 -6.37 -7.74 14.40
N GLY A 349 -7.34 -8.26 13.66
CA GLY A 349 -8.76 -7.96 13.85
C GLY A 349 -9.37 -8.62 15.10
N ASN A 350 -8.60 -9.38 15.88
CA ASN A 350 -9.08 -10.10 17.06
C ASN A 350 -8.20 -9.86 18.30
N GLU A 351 -8.66 -8.99 19.19
CA GLU A 351 -7.94 -8.63 20.43
C GLU A 351 -7.68 -9.83 21.36
N THR A 352 -8.58 -10.82 21.36
CA THR A 352 -8.38 -12.05 22.14
C THR A 352 -7.17 -12.84 21.63
N VAL A 353 -6.96 -12.89 20.31
CA VAL A 353 -5.76 -13.52 19.72
C VAL A 353 -4.49 -12.76 20.13
N VAL A 354 -4.55 -11.42 20.19
CA VAL A 354 -3.44 -10.60 20.67
C VAL A 354 -3.11 -10.92 22.14
N ASP A 355 -4.12 -11.04 23.00
CA ASP A 355 -3.95 -11.47 24.40
C ASP A 355 -3.28 -12.84 24.49
N MET A 356 -3.70 -13.80 23.65
CA MET A 356 -3.09 -15.13 23.61
C MET A 356 -1.62 -15.08 23.17
N LEU A 357 -1.27 -14.30 22.15
CA LEU A 357 0.12 -14.12 21.73
C LEU A 357 0.97 -13.50 22.84
N ALA A 358 0.46 -12.45 23.50
CA ALA A 358 1.15 -11.81 24.61
C ALA A 358 1.41 -12.79 25.75
N GLY A 359 0.40 -13.59 26.14
CA GLY A 359 0.54 -14.65 27.12
C GLY A 359 1.54 -15.73 26.69
N PHE A 360 1.53 -16.12 25.42
CA PHE A 360 2.46 -17.10 24.85
C PHE A 360 3.92 -16.61 24.89
N MET A 361 4.17 -15.37 24.48
CA MET A 361 5.51 -14.75 24.54
C MET A 361 5.99 -14.59 25.98
N GLY A 362 5.10 -14.27 26.92
CA GLY A 362 5.41 -14.23 28.36
C GLY A 362 5.74 -15.60 28.94
N ALA A 363 4.95 -16.64 28.63
CA ALA A 363 5.11 -17.99 29.17
C ALA A 363 6.41 -18.67 28.70
N ARG A 364 6.87 -18.42 27.47
CA ARG A 364 8.18 -18.91 26.98
C ARG A 364 9.36 -18.35 27.77
N ARG A 365 9.17 -17.26 28.53
CA ARG A 365 10.13 -16.79 29.54
C ARG A 365 9.90 -17.41 30.91
N GLY A 366 8.64 -17.65 31.27
CA GLY A 366 8.19 -18.20 32.56
C GLY A 366 8.51 -19.67 32.83
N LEU A 367 9.25 -20.37 31.95
CA LEU A 367 9.82 -21.70 32.25
C LEU A 367 10.97 -21.63 33.29
N GLY A 368 11.10 -20.50 34.00
CA GLY A 368 11.79 -20.34 35.29
C GLY A 368 10.89 -19.90 36.47
N GLY A 369 9.55 -19.94 36.37
CA GLY A 369 8.70 -19.63 37.53
C GLY A 369 7.19 -19.53 37.29
N GLY A 370 6.44 -20.43 37.95
CA GLY A 370 5.19 -20.13 38.68
C GLY A 370 3.92 -19.79 37.90
N HIS A 371 2.96 -20.71 37.94
CA HIS A 371 1.62 -20.65 37.34
C HIS A 371 0.67 -19.67 38.06
N GLY A 372 -0.24 -19.04 37.30
CA GLY A 372 -1.41 -18.33 37.84
C GLY A 372 -2.41 -17.95 36.74
N ARG A 373 -3.52 -18.68 36.65
CA ARG A 373 -4.69 -18.37 35.81
C ARG A 373 -5.72 -17.58 36.63
N SER A 374 -6.33 -16.56 36.03
CA SER A 374 -7.69 -16.14 36.39
C SER A 374 -8.42 -15.57 35.17
N GLU A 375 -9.62 -16.11 34.94
CA GLU A 375 -10.64 -15.61 34.01
C GLU A 375 -11.56 -14.65 34.79
N ASP A 376 -11.88 -13.49 34.22
CA ASP A 376 -13.19 -12.82 34.31
C ASP A 376 -13.21 -11.56 33.44
N GLY A 377 -14.37 -11.26 32.83
CA GLY A 377 -14.51 -10.42 31.64
C GLY A 377 -14.95 -8.96 31.85
N ALA A 378 -14.70 -8.17 30.80
CA ALA A 378 -15.15 -6.80 30.50
C ALA A 378 -14.56 -5.61 31.32
N VAL A 379 -14.41 -5.69 32.64
CA VAL A 379 -13.68 -4.65 33.42
C VAL A 379 -12.16 -4.91 33.37
N GLU A 380 -11.80 -6.17 33.21
CA GLU A 380 -10.45 -6.71 33.08
C GLU A 380 -9.71 -6.18 31.84
N THR A 381 -10.39 -6.01 30.70
CA THR A 381 -9.77 -5.61 29.43
C THR A 381 -9.16 -4.21 29.50
N ARG A 382 -9.86 -3.21 30.05
CA ARG A 382 -9.30 -1.84 30.17
C ARG A 382 -8.12 -1.78 31.14
N ARG A 383 -8.12 -2.63 32.19
CA ARG A 383 -7.04 -2.77 33.16
C ARG A 383 -5.84 -3.51 32.58
N ARG A 384 -6.06 -4.55 31.76
CA ARG A 384 -5.03 -5.27 30.99
C ARG A 384 -4.36 -4.40 29.93
N ARG A 385 -5.13 -3.56 29.21
CA ARG A 385 -4.55 -2.61 28.24
C ARG A 385 -3.58 -1.61 28.88
N ARG A 386 -3.96 -1.04 30.05
CA ARG A 386 -3.05 -0.18 30.83
C ARG A 386 -1.85 -0.95 31.39
N SER A 387 -2.01 -2.22 31.77
CA SER A 387 -0.91 -3.02 32.31
C SER A 387 0.14 -3.42 31.27
N ARG A 388 -0.24 -3.61 29.99
CA ARG A 388 0.71 -3.88 28.88
C ARG A 388 1.74 -2.77 28.69
N ILE A 389 1.32 -1.51 28.80
CA ILE A 389 2.21 -0.34 28.63
C ILE A 389 2.95 0.02 29.93
N GLN A 390 2.32 -0.14 31.09
CA GLN A 390 2.95 0.17 32.39
C GLN A 390 4.02 -0.83 32.83
N ALA A 391 4.12 -2.00 32.19
CA ALA A 391 5.21 -2.94 32.39
C ALA A 391 6.52 -2.41 31.78
N ARG A 392 7.18 -1.50 32.54
CA ARG A 392 8.62 -1.16 32.55
C ARG A 392 9.09 0.03 31.69
N SER A 393 9.08 1.20 32.32
CA SER A 393 10.12 2.22 32.18
C SER A 393 11.38 1.78 32.93
N GLY A 394 12.26 1.01 32.28
CA GLY A 394 13.53 0.58 32.88
C GLY A 394 14.29 -0.34 31.93
N GLY A 395 15.34 0.20 31.29
CA GLY A 395 16.22 -0.57 30.42
C GLY A 395 16.95 -1.66 31.20
N GLY A 396 16.86 -2.89 30.70
CA GLY A 396 17.52 -4.07 31.26
C GLY A 396 16.67 -5.33 31.11
N ASP A 397 17.23 -6.30 30.39
CA ASP A 397 16.78 -7.68 30.21
C ASP A 397 15.46 -7.93 29.48
N GLY A 398 15.60 -8.15 28.16
CA GLY A 398 14.95 -9.25 27.43
C GLY A 398 13.42 -9.33 27.43
N ASN A 399 12.71 -8.35 28.00
CA ASN A 399 11.26 -8.31 28.08
C ASN A 399 10.67 -7.67 26.81
N VAL A 400 9.65 -8.32 26.26
CA VAL A 400 8.91 -7.90 25.06
C VAL A 400 7.58 -7.36 25.52
N THR A 401 7.31 -6.13 25.13
CA THR A 401 6.04 -5.45 25.34
C THR A 401 5.19 -5.58 24.09
N VAL A 402 4.07 -6.28 24.21
CA VAL A 402 3.10 -6.46 23.11
C VAL A 402 2.05 -5.36 23.19
N VAL A 403 1.85 -4.62 22.09
CA VAL A 403 0.93 -3.48 22.01
C VAL A 403 0.14 -3.47 20.71
N THR A 404 -1.04 -2.85 20.71
CA THR A 404 -1.82 -2.51 19.52
C THR A 404 -2.17 -1.02 19.48
N LYS A 405 -2.71 -0.54 18.36
CA LYS A 405 -3.31 0.81 18.28
C LYS A 405 -4.34 1.09 19.40
N LEU A 406 -5.07 0.07 19.85
CA LEU A 406 -6.09 0.19 20.91
C LEU A 406 -5.50 0.34 22.31
N ASP A 407 -4.25 -0.12 22.51
CA ASP A 407 -3.48 0.13 23.73
C ASP A 407 -2.87 1.54 23.73
N LEU A 408 -2.44 2.00 22.54
CA LEU A 408 -1.63 3.20 22.36
C LEU A 408 -2.44 4.48 22.25
N LEU A 409 -3.58 4.48 21.55
CA LEU A 409 -4.41 5.68 21.41
C LEU A 409 -5.26 5.94 22.66
N GLN A 410 -5.55 7.22 22.95
CA GLN A 410 -6.37 7.67 24.08
C GLN A 410 -7.22 8.88 23.68
N GLY A 411 -8.23 9.21 24.51
CA GLY A 411 -9.07 10.40 24.30
C GLY A 411 -9.72 10.41 22.93
N ASP A 412 -9.67 11.58 22.27
CA ASP A 412 -10.27 11.81 20.96
C ASP A 412 -9.68 10.92 19.87
N ASP A 413 -8.37 10.62 19.93
CA ASP A 413 -7.71 9.74 18.95
C ASP A 413 -8.27 8.31 19.01
N LEU A 414 -8.53 7.81 20.23
CA LEU A 414 -9.15 6.50 20.42
C LEU A 414 -10.62 6.51 19.98
N ALA A 415 -11.36 7.58 20.28
CA ALA A 415 -12.75 7.73 19.86
C ALA A 415 -12.86 7.77 18.33
N LEU A 416 -11.95 8.50 17.66
CA LEU A 416 -11.85 8.54 16.21
C LEU A 416 -11.57 7.15 15.64
N LEU A 417 -10.56 6.44 16.15
CA LEU A 417 -10.28 5.06 15.73
C LEU A 417 -11.51 4.15 15.88
N GLN A 418 -12.23 4.26 16.99
CA GLN A 418 -13.42 3.44 17.28
C GLN A 418 -14.63 3.78 16.40
N SER A 419 -14.66 4.99 15.83
CA SER A 419 -15.69 5.40 14.87
C SER A 419 -15.48 4.80 13.48
N LEU A 420 -14.25 4.35 13.17
CA LEU A 420 -13.90 3.73 11.90
C LEU A 420 -14.40 2.28 11.83
N THR A 421 -14.75 1.84 10.63
CA THR A 421 -15.12 0.44 10.34
C THR A 421 -13.92 -0.50 10.45
N PHE A 422 -14.18 -1.82 10.48
CA PHE A 422 -13.15 -2.85 10.59
C PHE A 422 -12.01 -2.67 9.55
N ASP A 423 -12.34 -2.57 8.26
CA ASP A 423 -11.34 -2.39 7.21
C ASP A 423 -10.66 -1.01 7.29
N GLN A 424 -11.35 0.05 7.72
CA GLN A 424 -10.72 1.36 7.92
C GLN A 424 -9.71 1.35 9.08
N GLN A 425 -10.01 0.65 10.18
CA GLN A 425 -9.07 0.48 11.28
C GLN A 425 -7.83 -0.34 10.88
N ALA A 426 -7.96 -1.26 9.93
CA ALA A 426 -6.82 -2.03 9.42
C ALA A 426 -5.87 -1.16 8.56
N LEU A 427 -6.32 -0.03 8.01
CA LEU A 427 -5.43 0.94 7.35
C LEU A 427 -4.39 1.52 8.33
N VAL A 428 -4.80 1.78 9.58
CA VAL A 428 -3.90 2.28 10.62
C VAL A 428 -2.80 1.25 10.90
N ASP A 429 -3.17 -0.03 11.03
CA ASP A 429 -2.20 -1.11 11.23
C ASP A 429 -1.25 -1.24 10.04
N PHE A 430 -1.76 -1.16 8.81
CA PHE A 430 -0.96 -1.23 7.60
C PHE A 430 0.16 -0.18 7.62
N LEU A 431 -0.22 1.07 7.90
CA LEU A 431 0.68 2.22 7.91
C LEU A 431 1.71 2.13 9.05
N VAL A 432 1.31 1.65 10.23
CA VAL A 432 2.25 1.43 11.35
C VAL A 432 3.22 0.28 11.05
N MET A 433 2.75 -0.81 10.43
CA MET A 433 3.61 -1.94 10.06
C MET A 433 4.64 -1.58 8.99
N PHE A 434 4.30 -0.71 8.05
CA PHE A 434 5.25 -0.17 7.09
C PHE A 434 6.45 0.51 7.80
N LYS A 435 6.22 1.13 8.96
CA LYS A 435 7.23 1.87 9.75
C LYS A 435 8.07 0.99 10.68
N ALA A 436 7.71 -0.28 10.87
CA ALA A 436 8.39 -1.17 11.81
C ALA A 436 9.86 -1.39 11.45
N SER A 437 10.73 -1.61 12.44
CA SER A 437 12.13 -1.98 12.16
C SER A 437 12.20 -3.33 11.45
N ALA A 438 11.39 -4.27 11.90
CA ALA A 438 11.24 -5.61 11.34
C ALA A 438 9.75 -5.91 11.20
N PHE A 439 9.37 -6.66 10.16
CA PHE A 439 7.99 -7.06 9.92
C PHE A 439 7.89 -8.56 9.66
N MET A 440 6.85 -9.21 10.19
CA MET A 440 6.49 -10.58 9.82
C MET A 440 4.98 -10.73 9.66
N GLY A 441 4.59 -11.30 8.52
CA GLY A 441 3.22 -11.69 8.21
C GLY A 441 3.13 -13.10 7.64
N VAL A 442 1.93 -13.50 7.25
CA VAL A 442 1.62 -14.85 6.73
C VAL A 442 1.34 -14.85 5.23
N ALA A 443 1.68 -15.95 4.55
CA ALA A 443 1.69 -15.99 3.08
C ALA A 443 0.31 -16.02 2.41
N HIS A 444 -0.74 -16.48 3.11
CA HIS A 444 -2.11 -16.50 2.60
C HIS A 444 -2.84 -15.15 2.78
N SER A 445 -2.14 -14.10 3.22
CA SER A 445 -2.74 -12.79 3.45
C SER A 445 -2.19 -11.72 2.51
N SER A 446 -3.05 -11.17 1.66
CA SER A 446 -2.72 -10.02 0.80
C SER A 446 -2.34 -8.77 1.60
N PHE A 447 -2.79 -8.64 2.85
CA PHE A 447 -2.33 -7.56 3.75
C PHE A 447 -0.83 -7.70 4.04
N SER A 448 -0.38 -8.91 4.42
CA SER A 448 1.04 -9.17 4.68
C SER A 448 1.90 -8.87 3.47
N TRP A 449 1.44 -9.28 2.28
CA TRP A 449 2.18 -9.10 1.03
C TRP A 449 2.26 -7.64 0.60
N ASN A 450 1.19 -6.85 0.71
CA ASN A 450 1.29 -5.41 0.41
C ASN A 450 2.32 -4.73 1.34
N VAL A 451 2.28 -5.00 2.65
CA VAL A 451 3.25 -4.41 3.59
C VAL A 451 4.68 -4.86 3.26
N ALA A 452 4.89 -6.16 3.03
CA ALA A 452 6.20 -6.71 2.72
C ALA A 452 6.76 -6.20 1.40
N LEU A 453 5.96 -6.17 0.33
CA LEU A 453 6.38 -5.67 -0.99
C LEU A 453 6.72 -4.18 -0.94
N ARG A 454 5.93 -3.37 -0.23
CA ARG A 454 6.24 -1.94 -0.02
C ARG A 454 7.56 -1.73 0.71
N ARG A 455 7.82 -2.56 1.73
CA ARG A 455 9.09 -2.53 2.45
C ARG A 455 10.26 -3.01 1.59
N HIS A 456 10.00 -3.98 0.72
CA HIS A 456 10.99 -4.56 -0.20
C HIS A 456 11.52 -3.55 -1.23
N GLU A 457 10.78 -2.48 -1.55
CA GLU A 457 11.31 -1.40 -2.41
C GLU A 457 12.61 -0.76 -1.89
N MET A 458 12.81 -0.80 -0.57
CA MET A 458 14.00 -0.29 0.11
C MET A 458 15.08 -1.36 0.30
N SER A 459 14.79 -2.61 -0.05
CA SER A 459 15.71 -3.73 0.18
C SER A 459 16.93 -3.63 -0.73
N ALA A 460 18.08 -4.07 -0.19
CA ALA A 460 19.28 -4.32 -0.97
C ALA A 460 19.12 -5.51 -1.93
N TYR A 461 18.15 -6.39 -1.69
CA TYR A 461 17.86 -7.54 -2.54
C TYR A 461 16.89 -7.18 -3.66
N ALA A 462 17.21 -7.60 -4.89
CA ALA A 462 16.31 -7.41 -6.05
C ALA A 462 15.24 -8.50 -6.16
N GLY A 463 15.52 -9.71 -5.63
CA GLY A 463 14.58 -10.82 -5.59
C GLY A 463 13.85 -10.86 -4.26
N ILE A 464 12.73 -11.57 -4.20
CA ILE A 464 11.94 -11.73 -2.97
C ILE A 464 12.36 -12.95 -2.15
N ALA A 465 12.80 -14.04 -2.78
CA ALA A 465 13.20 -15.28 -2.11
C ALA A 465 14.67 -15.21 -1.64
N ASN A 466 14.93 -14.48 -0.56
CA ASN A 466 16.28 -14.33 -0.01
C ASN A 466 16.42 -15.01 1.36
N GLU A 467 17.64 -14.96 1.91
CA GLU A 467 17.98 -15.46 3.25
C GLU A 467 17.47 -16.89 3.56
N GLY A 468 17.55 -17.78 2.56
CA GLY A 468 17.21 -19.19 2.71
C GLY A 468 15.71 -19.49 2.80
N SER A 469 14.84 -18.56 2.39
CA SER A 469 13.41 -18.82 2.15
C SER A 469 13.11 -18.83 0.65
N ASP A 470 12.12 -19.65 0.25
CA ASP A 470 11.51 -19.60 -1.09
C ASP A 470 10.27 -18.68 -1.13
N LEU A 471 9.97 -18.01 -0.02
CA LEU A 471 9.01 -16.90 0.13
C LEU A 471 9.75 -15.59 0.41
N LEU A 472 9.01 -14.47 0.46
CA LEU A 472 9.60 -13.16 0.69
C LEU A 472 10.33 -13.12 2.04
N ARG A 473 11.64 -12.88 1.98
CA ARG A 473 12.47 -12.67 3.14
C ARG A 473 13.62 -11.73 2.80
N ASP A 474 13.74 -10.64 3.54
CA ASP A 474 14.78 -9.63 3.39
C ASP A 474 15.09 -8.97 4.75
N GLU A 475 15.94 -7.94 4.75
CA GLU A 475 16.37 -7.25 5.96
C GLU A 475 15.23 -6.51 6.70
N TYR A 476 14.08 -6.31 6.05
CA TYR A 476 12.93 -5.59 6.60
C TYR A 476 11.76 -6.51 6.93
N SER A 477 11.56 -7.59 6.17
CA SER A 477 10.29 -8.30 6.11
C SER A 477 10.46 -9.80 5.96
N ILE A 478 9.59 -10.55 6.63
CA ILE A 478 9.47 -12.00 6.48
C ILE A 478 8.02 -12.37 6.21
N ILE A 479 7.78 -13.09 5.13
CA ILE A 479 6.59 -13.92 4.96
C ILE A 479 6.90 -15.29 5.59
N MET A 480 6.11 -15.64 6.60
CA MET A 480 6.35 -16.76 7.50
C MET A 480 6.41 -18.11 6.76
N GLY A 481 7.36 -18.96 7.14
CA GLY A 481 7.54 -20.31 6.59
C GLY A 481 8.20 -20.34 5.21
N ALA A 482 7.96 -21.43 4.48
CA ALA A 482 8.38 -21.70 3.12
C ALA A 482 7.20 -22.21 2.28
N LYS A 483 7.30 -22.25 0.95
CA LYS A 483 6.20 -22.69 0.06
C LYS A 483 5.66 -24.07 0.44
N ARG A 484 6.54 -25.00 0.85
CA ARG A 484 6.18 -26.35 1.30
C ARG A 484 5.27 -26.39 2.54
N ASP A 485 5.19 -25.29 3.30
CA ASP A 485 4.34 -25.17 4.49
C ASP A 485 2.89 -24.77 4.15
N TYR A 486 2.60 -24.48 2.87
CA TYR A 486 1.31 -24.03 2.39
C TYR A 486 0.79 -24.96 1.29
N PRO A 487 -0.53 -25.27 1.26
CA PRO A 487 -1.14 -26.04 0.16
C PRO A 487 -0.93 -25.37 -1.21
N ARG A 488 -1.01 -24.04 -1.24
CA ARG A 488 -0.69 -23.20 -2.40
C ARG A 488 -0.28 -21.81 -1.93
N ILE A 489 0.39 -21.07 -2.81
CA ILE A 489 0.74 -19.66 -2.62
C ILE A 489 0.19 -18.88 -3.81
N ASP A 490 -0.70 -17.92 -3.53
CA ASP A 490 -1.22 -17.03 -4.55
C ASP A 490 -0.09 -16.14 -5.09
N PRO A 491 -0.16 -15.68 -6.36
CA PRO A 491 0.94 -14.96 -7.01
C PRO A 491 1.09 -13.50 -6.54
N PHE A 492 0.82 -13.21 -5.27
CA PHE A 492 0.92 -11.90 -4.64
C PHE A 492 2.25 -11.19 -4.96
N ALA A 493 3.34 -11.93 -4.83
CA ALA A 493 4.70 -11.52 -5.17
C ALA A 493 4.89 -10.90 -6.56
N SER A 494 4.22 -11.46 -7.56
CA SER A 494 4.40 -11.09 -8.98
C SER A 494 3.21 -10.33 -9.55
N ALA A 495 2.10 -10.26 -8.82
CA ALA A 495 0.84 -9.72 -9.30
C ALA A 495 0.30 -8.56 -8.46
N MET A 496 0.98 -8.13 -7.40
CA MET A 496 0.57 -6.97 -6.60
C MET A 496 1.55 -5.82 -6.73
N TRP A 497 1.01 -4.60 -6.85
CA TRP A 497 1.80 -3.39 -6.72
C TRP A 497 2.03 -3.08 -5.22
N PRO A 498 3.27 -2.74 -4.82
CA PRO A 498 3.59 -2.34 -3.45
C PRO A 498 2.83 -1.10 -2.96
#